data_AF-A0A2V9X9K2-F1
#
_entry.id   AF-A0A2V9X9K2-F1
#
_cell.length_a   1.000
_cell.length_b   1.000
_cell.length_c   1.000
_cell.angle_alpha   90.00
_cell.angle_beta   90.00
_cell.angle_gamma   90.00
#
_symmetry.space_group_name_H-M   'P 1'
#
loop_
_entity.id
_entity.type
_entity.pdbx_description
1 polymer ?
#
loop_
_entity_poly.entity_id
_entity_poly.type
_entity_poly.pdbx_seq_one_letter_code
_entity_poly.pdbx_strand_id
1 'polypeptide(L)'
;MRLLLGILLVFMLAGRAHAQNARTPSVFQERKELPDAPKPKINRRIFIVGVSLLAASTAADLKSTRSIIDRGGWENNPLFGRHPSSGTLASRGALIFAGRSTAFYFTERNRHAWVRWAGRAYIGFAIEEHARLAACNSRIINTHSPNVQNCRPLLPF
;
A
#
# COMPACT_ATOMS: atom_id res chain seq x y z
N MET A 1 8.96 -17.16 4.20
CA MET A 1 10.35 -16.65 4.37
C MET A 1 11.14 -16.40 3.08
N ARG A 2 10.71 -16.84 1.89
CA ARG A 2 11.49 -16.62 0.64
C ARG A 2 11.27 -15.25 -0.03
N LEU A 3 10.18 -14.52 0.27
CA LEU A 3 9.84 -13.25 -0.38
C LEU A 3 10.46 -12.01 0.29
N LEU A 4 10.67 -12.05 1.61
CA LEU A 4 11.45 -11.03 2.35
C LEU A 4 12.88 -10.95 1.80
N LEU A 5 13.43 -12.09 1.35
CA LEU A 5 14.74 -12.17 0.70
C LEU A 5 14.76 -11.47 -0.66
N GLY A 6 13.67 -11.53 -1.43
CA GLY A 6 13.57 -10.92 -2.77
C GLY A 6 13.48 -9.40 -2.73
N ILE A 7 12.73 -8.85 -1.77
CA ILE A 7 12.66 -7.39 -1.56
C ILE A 7 14.00 -6.88 -1.01
N LEU A 8 14.62 -7.60 -0.05
CA LEU A 8 15.98 -7.28 0.44
C LEU A 8 17.04 -7.38 -0.67
N LEU A 9 16.92 -8.31 -1.63
CA LEU A 9 17.90 -8.45 -2.72
C LEU A 9 17.90 -7.25 -3.67
N VAL A 10 16.71 -6.69 -3.97
CA VAL A 10 16.61 -5.47 -4.78
C VAL A 10 17.20 -4.27 -4.04
N PHE A 11 17.02 -4.19 -2.71
CA PHE A 11 17.66 -3.16 -1.87
C PHE A 11 19.18 -3.34 -1.74
N MET A 12 19.71 -4.58 -1.74
CA MET A 12 21.15 -4.83 -1.65
C MET A 12 21.89 -4.62 -2.98
N LEU A 13 21.25 -4.90 -4.12
CA LEU A 13 21.87 -4.73 -5.44
C LEU A 13 22.02 -3.25 -5.83
N ALA A 14 21.10 -2.39 -5.41
CA ALA A 14 21.23 -0.93 -5.60
C ALA A 14 22.35 -0.31 -4.74
N GLY A 15 22.73 -0.94 -3.61
CA GLY A 15 23.79 -0.48 -2.73
C GLY A 15 25.21 -0.91 -3.14
N ARG A 16 25.35 -1.94 -3.99
CA ARG A 16 26.67 -2.52 -4.31
C ARG A 16 27.40 -1.89 -5.50
N ALA A 17 26.74 -1.06 -6.31
CA ALA A 17 27.37 -0.43 -7.47
C ALA A 17 28.32 0.74 -7.11
N HIS A 18 28.48 1.11 -5.84
CA HIS A 18 29.28 2.27 -5.43
C HIS A 18 30.53 1.96 -4.59
N ALA A 19 30.87 0.69 -4.36
CA ALA A 19 31.86 0.34 -3.34
C ALA A 19 33.10 -0.38 -3.90
N GLN A 20 33.75 0.13 -4.96
CA GLN A 20 35.13 -0.23 -5.29
C GLN A 20 35.87 0.90 -6.00
N ASN A 21 36.36 1.90 -5.26
CA ASN A 21 37.70 2.42 -5.52
C ASN A 21 38.31 3.18 -4.33
N ALA A 22 39.61 2.93 -4.13
CA ALA A 22 40.59 3.69 -3.34
C ALA A 22 40.53 3.65 -1.80
N ARG A 23 41.55 2.98 -1.25
CA ARG A 23 42.03 3.00 0.14
C ARG A 23 43.00 4.18 0.29
N THR A 24 42.76 5.11 1.23
CA THR A 24 43.77 6.03 1.82
C THR A 24 43.21 6.66 3.12
N PRO A 25 44.09 7.18 4.03
CA PRO A 25 43.91 7.06 5.48
C PRO A 25 42.96 8.06 6.11
N SER A 26 42.56 7.74 7.35
CA SER A 26 41.71 8.49 8.25
C SER A 26 42.20 9.91 8.51
N VAL A 27 41.71 10.86 7.72
CA VAL A 27 41.56 12.24 8.17
C VAL A 27 40.24 12.28 8.94
N PHE A 28 40.29 12.67 10.22
CA PHE A 28 39.10 13.09 10.96
C PHE A 28 38.47 14.26 10.19
N GLN A 29 37.60 13.95 9.23
CA GLN A 29 36.69 14.92 8.67
C GLN A 29 35.73 15.26 9.79
N GLU A 30 35.95 16.40 10.43
CA GLU A 30 34.91 17.15 11.10
C GLU A 30 33.77 17.27 10.10
N ARG A 31 32.77 16.39 10.24
CA ARG A 31 31.58 16.37 9.39
C ARG A 31 30.85 17.65 9.77
N LYS A 32 31.17 18.76 9.10
CA LYS A 32 30.39 19.99 9.15
C LYS A 32 28.95 19.55 8.96
N GLU A 33 28.17 19.62 10.03
CA GLU A 33 26.76 19.34 10.00
C GLU A 33 26.16 20.44 9.13
N LEU A 34 25.98 20.15 7.83
CA LEU A 34 25.35 21.11 6.93
C LEU A 34 23.97 21.44 7.52
N PRO A 35 23.56 22.72 7.53
CA PRO A 35 22.28 23.12 8.04
C PRO A 35 21.19 22.26 7.39
N ASP A 36 20.40 21.70 8.30
CA ASP A 36 19.45 20.64 8.05
C ASP A 36 18.49 21.06 6.93
N ALA A 37 18.69 20.55 5.70
CA ALA A 37 18.00 21.07 4.52
C ALA A 37 16.47 21.12 4.77
N PRO A 38 15.78 22.19 4.34
CA PRO A 38 14.36 22.36 4.63
C PRO A 38 13.58 21.15 4.11
N LYS A 39 12.64 20.63 4.92
CA LYS A 39 11.83 19.47 4.52
C LYS A 39 11.13 19.80 3.20
N PRO A 40 11.16 18.89 2.20
CA PRO A 40 10.53 19.13 0.92
C PRO A 40 9.02 19.35 1.13
N LYS A 41 8.47 20.31 0.39
CA LYS A 41 7.02 20.54 0.35
C LYS A 41 6.38 19.32 -0.33
N ILE A 42 5.26 18.85 0.23
CA ILE A 42 4.49 17.75 -0.34
C ILE A 42 4.02 18.13 -1.75
N ASN A 43 4.17 17.24 -2.71
CA ASN A 43 3.57 17.41 -4.02
C ASN A 43 2.05 17.20 -3.90
N ARG A 44 1.31 18.30 -3.74
CA ARG A 44 -0.15 18.28 -3.52
C ARG A 44 -0.91 17.51 -4.58
N ARG A 45 -0.52 17.62 -5.86
CA ARG A 45 -1.23 16.93 -6.96
C ARG A 45 -1.10 15.42 -6.81
N ILE A 46 0.13 14.93 -6.62
CA ILE A 46 0.38 13.49 -6.45
C ILE A 46 -0.31 12.96 -5.20
N PHE A 47 -0.25 13.72 -4.10
CA PHE A 47 -0.90 13.33 -2.85
C PHE A 47 -2.42 13.22 -3.02
N ILE A 48 -3.07 14.26 -3.56
CA ILE A 48 -4.52 14.28 -3.77
C ILE A 48 -4.95 13.16 -4.71
N VAL A 49 -4.27 13.01 -5.87
CA VAL A 49 -4.60 11.94 -6.82
C VAL A 49 -4.46 10.57 -6.17
N GLY A 50 -3.37 10.31 -5.45
CA GLY A 50 -3.16 9.03 -4.76
C GLY A 50 -4.22 8.74 -3.70
N VAL A 51 -4.54 9.71 -2.85
CA VAL A 51 -5.56 9.55 -1.80
C VAL A 51 -6.96 9.42 -2.37
N SER A 52 -7.31 10.22 -3.39
CA SER A 52 -8.61 10.11 -4.07
C SER A 52 -8.78 8.77 -4.76
N LEU A 53 -7.76 8.27 -5.44
CA LEU A 53 -7.82 6.97 -6.11
C LEU A 53 -7.89 5.83 -5.10
N LEU A 54 -7.16 5.91 -3.98
CA LEU A 54 -7.29 4.99 -2.86
C LEU A 54 -8.70 5.00 -2.27
N ALA A 55 -9.29 6.18 -2.07
CA ALA A 55 -10.65 6.30 -1.54
C ALA A 55 -11.66 5.61 -2.47
N ALA A 56 -11.55 5.86 -3.78
CA ALA A 56 -12.43 5.27 -4.78
C ALA A 56 -12.30 3.74 -4.85
N SER A 57 -11.07 3.21 -4.89
CA SER A 57 -10.84 1.76 -4.92
C SER A 57 -11.32 1.08 -3.64
N THR A 58 -11.04 1.67 -2.48
CA THR A 58 -11.50 1.15 -1.18
C THR A 58 -13.03 1.13 -1.09
N ALA A 59 -13.70 2.20 -1.53
CA ALA A 59 -15.16 2.25 -1.54
C ALA A 59 -15.77 1.20 -2.49
N ALA A 60 -15.18 1.01 -3.67
CA ALA A 60 -15.61 -0.02 -4.61
C ALA A 60 -15.48 -1.42 -4.02
N ASP A 61 -14.36 -1.71 -3.36
CA ASP A 61 -14.10 -2.97 -2.67
C ASP A 61 -15.15 -3.23 -1.60
N LEU A 62 -15.34 -2.30 -0.65
CA LEU A 62 -16.34 -2.40 0.41
C LEU A 62 -17.76 -2.63 -0.12
N LYS A 63 -18.16 -1.89 -1.17
CA LYS A 63 -19.48 -2.04 -1.79
C LYS A 63 -19.65 -3.43 -2.41
N SER A 64 -18.62 -3.91 -3.10
CA SER A 64 -18.63 -5.23 -3.75
C SER A 64 -18.66 -6.37 -2.72
N THR A 65 -17.88 -6.28 -1.64
CA THR A 65 -17.90 -7.22 -0.52
C THR A 65 -19.28 -7.27 0.13
N ARG A 66 -19.89 -6.11 0.38
CA ARG A 66 -21.24 -6.05 0.94
C ARG A 66 -22.26 -6.76 0.04
N SER A 67 -22.19 -6.52 -1.27
CA SER A 67 -23.08 -7.20 -2.22
C SER A 67 -22.89 -8.71 -2.24
N ILE A 68 -21.70 -9.23 -1.95
CA ILE A 68 -21.44 -10.67 -1.85
C ILE A 68 -22.03 -11.23 -0.56
N ILE A 69 -21.79 -10.56 0.57
CA ILE A 69 -22.30 -10.98 1.88
C ILE A 69 -23.83 -11.00 1.90
N ASP A 70 -24.47 -9.97 1.34
CA ASP A 70 -25.93 -9.87 1.26
C ASP A 70 -26.57 -11.01 0.42
N ARG A 71 -25.77 -11.71 -0.40
CA ARG A 71 -26.18 -12.88 -1.20
C ARG A 71 -25.80 -14.22 -0.58
N GLY A 72 -25.34 -14.23 0.67
CA GLY A 72 -24.90 -15.45 1.36
C GLY A 72 -23.44 -15.83 1.10
N GLY A 73 -22.66 -14.96 0.45
CA GLY A 73 -21.22 -15.10 0.35
C GLY A 73 -20.49 -14.79 1.66
N TRP A 74 -19.16 -14.87 1.62
CA TRP A 74 -18.31 -14.57 2.78
C TRP A 74 -17.13 -13.69 2.40
N GLU A 75 -16.50 -13.05 3.39
CA GLU A 75 -15.26 -12.27 3.28
C GLU A 75 -14.07 -13.16 3.71
N ASN A 76 -12.98 -13.14 2.95
CA ASN A 76 -11.79 -13.97 3.22
C ASN A 76 -10.73 -13.21 4.01
N ASN A 77 -10.84 -11.89 4.09
CA ASN A 77 -9.87 -11.08 4.78
C ASN A 77 -9.99 -11.30 6.30
N PRO A 78 -8.93 -11.80 6.97
CA PRO A 78 -8.94 -12.03 8.41
C PRO A 78 -9.17 -10.73 9.20
N LEU A 79 -8.82 -9.58 8.61
CA LEU A 79 -9.08 -8.26 9.18
C LEU A 79 -10.54 -7.85 9.11
N PHE A 80 -11.46 -8.58 8.51
CA PHE A 80 -12.89 -8.28 8.58
C PHE A 80 -13.68 -9.42 9.22
N GLY A 81 -13.15 -10.64 9.21
CA GLY A 81 -13.87 -11.85 9.61
C GLY A 81 -14.74 -12.37 8.46
N ARG A 82 -15.36 -13.54 8.65
CA ARG A 82 -16.06 -14.25 7.56
C ARG A 82 -17.37 -13.58 7.14
N HIS A 83 -18.09 -12.97 8.09
CA HIS A 83 -19.35 -12.25 7.87
C HIS A 83 -19.33 -10.93 8.66
N PRO A 84 -18.54 -9.93 8.23
CA PRO A 84 -18.51 -8.64 8.90
C PRO A 84 -19.89 -7.98 8.87
N SER A 85 -20.30 -7.38 9.98
CA SER A 85 -21.43 -6.46 9.97
C SER A 85 -21.13 -5.24 9.07
N SER A 86 -22.15 -4.57 8.56
CA SER A 86 -21.97 -3.34 7.77
C SER A 86 -21.16 -2.28 8.52
N GLY A 87 -21.35 -2.17 9.84
CA GLY A 87 -20.57 -1.25 10.69
C GLY A 87 -19.11 -1.68 10.84
N THR A 88 -18.84 -2.98 10.95
CA THR A 88 -17.46 -3.50 10.99
C THR A 88 -16.74 -3.27 9.68
N LEU A 89 -17.41 -3.51 8.55
CA LEU A 89 -16.86 -3.30 7.22
C LEU A 89 -16.51 -1.80 6.99
N ALA A 90 -17.45 -0.91 7.30
CA ALA A 90 -17.23 0.54 7.16
C ALA A 90 -16.13 1.06 8.09
N SER A 91 -16.16 0.67 9.38
CA SER A 91 -15.18 1.16 10.36
C SER A 91 -13.77 0.69 10.04
N ARG A 92 -13.56 -0.59 9.74
CA ARG A 92 -12.23 -1.12 9.40
C ARG A 92 -11.75 -0.62 8.05
N GLY A 93 -12.65 -0.47 7.06
CA GLY A 93 -12.33 0.15 5.78
C GLY A 93 -11.84 1.61 5.95
N ALA A 94 -12.51 2.40 6.79
CA ALA A 94 -12.09 3.76 7.10
C ALA A 94 -10.73 3.80 7.82
N LEU A 95 -10.48 2.90 8.76
CA LEU A 95 -9.19 2.79 9.46
C LEU A 95 -8.05 2.44 8.49
N ILE A 96 -8.27 1.48 7.58
CA ILE A 96 -7.29 1.08 6.57
C ILE A 96 -6.99 2.26 5.63
N PHE A 97 -8.04 2.95 5.16
CA PHE A 97 -7.89 4.13 4.32
C PHE A 97 -7.10 5.25 5.02
N ALA A 98 -7.45 5.56 6.27
CA ALA A 98 -6.77 6.59 7.05
C ALA A 98 -5.31 6.23 7.31
N GLY A 99 -5.03 4.97 7.67
CA GLY A 99 -3.66 4.48 7.89
C GLY A 99 -2.79 4.58 6.64
N ARG A 100 -3.31 4.13 5.49
CA ARG A 100 -2.59 4.19 4.20
C ARG A 100 -2.36 5.63 3.74
N SER A 101 -3.36 6.49 3.86
CA SER A 101 -3.25 7.92 3.52
C SER A 101 -2.24 8.64 4.41
N THR A 102 -2.23 8.32 5.70
CA THR A 102 -1.28 8.87 6.68
C THR A 102 0.14 8.40 6.40
N ALA A 103 0.34 7.10 6.14
CA ALA A 103 1.64 6.57 5.74
C ALA A 103 2.15 7.28 4.47
N PHE A 104 1.29 7.44 3.46
CA PHE A 104 1.64 8.13 2.23
C PHE A 104 2.02 9.60 2.47
N TYR A 105 1.27 10.31 3.32
CA TYR A 105 1.61 11.67 3.74
C TYR A 105 3.02 11.77 4.35
N PHE A 106 3.36 10.86 5.26
CA PHE A 106 4.69 10.83 5.87
C PHE A 106 5.79 10.50 4.88
N THR A 107 5.53 9.58 3.93
CA THR A 107 6.51 9.28 2.87
C THR A 107 6.74 10.47 1.96
N GLU A 108 5.70 11.21 1.55
CA GLU A 108 5.84 12.40 0.69
C GLU A 108 6.53 13.57 1.42
N ARG A 109 6.37 13.66 2.75
CA ARG A 109 7.07 14.64 3.58
C ARG A 109 8.54 14.28 3.85
N ASN A 110 8.97 13.08 3.46
CA ASN A 110 10.33 12.62 3.71
C ASN A 110 11.36 13.34 2.82
N ARG A 111 12.54 13.65 3.38
CA ARG A 111 13.65 14.30 2.68
C ARG A 111 14.24 13.41 1.58
N HIS A 112 14.27 12.10 1.80
CA HIS A 112 14.89 11.15 0.87
C HIS A 112 13.96 10.83 -0.30
N ALA A 113 14.45 11.03 -1.52
CA ALA A 113 13.70 10.77 -2.75
C ALA A 113 13.25 9.30 -2.88
N TRP A 114 14.08 8.36 -2.43
CA TRP A 114 13.75 6.93 -2.47
C TRP A 114 12.58 6.59 -1.54
N VAL A 115 12.43 7.25 -0.38
CA VAL A 115 11.29 7.06 0.52
C VAL A 115 10.00 7.58 -0.11
N ARG A 116 10.06 8.74 -0.78
CA ARG A 116 8.91 9.27 -1.54
C ARG A 116 8.49 8.30 -2.65
N TRP A 117 9.45 7.77 -3.39
CA TRP A 117 9.21 6.78 -4.43
C TRP A 117 8.60 5.49 -3.87
N ALA A 118 9.14 4.96 -2.77
CA ALA A 118 8.58 3.80 -2.09
C ALA A 118 7.14 4.05 -1.63
N GLY A 119 6.85 5.24 -1.09
CA GLY A 119 5.50 5.66 -0.74
C GLY A 119 4.51 5.67 -1.91
N ARG A 120 4.96 6.15 -3.08
CA ARG A 120 4.16 6.13 -4.32
C ARG A 120 3.92 4.72 -4.85
N ALA A 121 4.93 3.86 -4.80
CA ALA A 121 4.77 2.45 -5.15
C ALA A 121 3.80 1.75 -4.19
N TYR A 122 3.92 2.02 -2.89
CA TYR A 122 3.03 1.49 -1.86
C TYR A 122 1.57 1.91 -2.07
N ILE A 123 1.30 3.20 -2.30
CA ILE A 123 -0.07 3.66 -2.53
C ILE A 123 -0.64 3.06 -3.83
N GLY A 124 0.18 2.94 -4.88
CA GLY A 124 -0.21 2.30 -6.13
C GLY A 124 -0.59 0.83 -5.94
N PHE A 125 0.21 0.07 -5.18
CA PHE A 125 -0.10 -1.33 -4.85
C PHE A 125 -1.38 -1.46 -4.01
N ALA A 126 -1.57 -0.57 -3.02
CA ALA A 126 -2.77 -0.53 -2.21
C ALA A 126 -4.05 -0.26 -3.02
N ILE A 127 -3.96 0.61 -4.03
CA ILE A 127 -5.06 0.92 -4.96
C ILE A 127 -5.37 -0.29 -5.85
N GLU A 128 -4.34 -0.87 -6.47
CA GLU A 128 -4.49 -2.03 -7.34
C GLU A 128 -5.16 -3.19 -6.61
N GLU A 129 -4.72 -3.48 -5.38
CA GLU A 129 -5.28 -4.57 -4.59
C GLU A 129 -6.78 -4.37 -4.32
N HIS A 130 -7.20 -3.18 -3.89
CA HIS A 130 -8.63 -2.91 -3.69
C HIS A 130 -9.42 -2.92 -5.00
N ALA A 131 -8.87 -2.40 -6.09
CA ALA A 131 -9.52 -2.44 -7.39
C ALA A 131 -9.69 -3.87 -7.91
N ARG A 132 -8.67 -4.72 -7.71
CA ARG A 132 -8.68 -6.13 -8.08
C ARG A 132 -9.69 -6.92 -7.25
N LEU A 133 -9.73 -6.71 -5.94
CA LEU A 133 -10.73 -7.31 -5.06
C LEU A 133 -12.14 -6.87 -5.47
N ALA A 134 -12.35 -5.58 -5.72
CA ALA A 134 -13.63 -5.05 -6.20
C ALA A 134 -14.07 -5.67 -7.54
N ALA A 135 -13.15 -5.77 -8.51
CA ALA A 135 -13.41 -6.36 -9.82
C ALA A 135 -13.67 -7.87 -9.75
N CYS A 136 -12.97 -8.56 -8.86
CA CYS A 136 -13.15 -9.99 -8.66
C CYS A 136 -14.50 -10.25 -7.98
N ASN A 137 -14.83 -9.48 -6.95
CA ASN A 137 -16.13 -9.51 -6.29
C ASN A 137 -17.27 -9.19 -7.25
N SER A 138 -17.08 -8.24 -8.18
CA SER A 138 -18.09 -7.91 -9.19
C SER A 138 -18.28 -8.98 -10.26
N ARG A 139 -17.26 -9.79 -10.58
CA ARG A 139 -17.39 -10.96 -11.48
C ARG A 139 -18.22 -12.09 -10.86
N ILE A 140 -18.24 -12.19 -9.54
CA ILE A 140 -19.09 -13.13 -8.79
C ILE A 140 -20.54 -12.64 -8.73
N ILE A 141 -20.83 -11.37 -9.07
CA ILE A 141 -22.17 -10.83 -9.32
C ILE A 141 -22.71 -11.32 -10.69
N ASN A 142 -22.35 -12.52 -11.14
CA ASN A 142 -23.16 -13.21 -12.14
C ASN A 142 -24.36 -13.80 -11.41
N THR A 143 -25.55 -13.23 -11.61
CA THR A 143 -26.81 -13.64 -10.95
C THR A 143 -27.21 -15.10 -11.22
N HIS A 144 -26.53 -15.78 -12.15
CA HIS A 144 -26.77 -17.18 -12.52
C HIS A 144 -25.66 -18.15 -12.06
N SER A 145 -24.61 -17.67 -11.37
CA SER A 145 -23.53 -18.56 -10.89
C SER A 145 -23.91 -19.19 -9.54
N PRO A 146 -23.98 -20.53 -9.42
CA PRO A 146 -24.24 -21.20 -8.15
C PRO A 146 -23.05 -21.15 -7.18
N ASN A 147 -21.87 -20.76 -7.68
CA ASN A 147 -20.65 -20.66 -6.89
C ASN A 147 -20.31 -19.19 -6.61
N VAL A 148 -20.51 -18.80 -5.35
CA VAL A 148 -19.96 -17.55 -4.81
C VAL A 148 -18.50 -17.80 -4.47
N GLN A 149 -17.60 -17.57 -5.43
CA GLN A 149 -16.17 -17.65 -5.17
C GLN A 149 -15.71 -16.44 -4.35
N ASN A 150 -14.54 -16.54 -3.72
CA ASN A 150 -14.02 -15.50 -2.87
C ASN A 150 -12.56 -15.21 -3.25
N CYS A 151 -12.26 -13.93 -3.44
CA CYS A 151 -11.02 -13.46 -4.01
C CYS A 151 -10.00 -13.33 -2.88
N ARG A 152 -8.85 -13.99 -3.01
CA ARG A 152 -7.79 -13.89 -2.01
C ARG A 152 -6.98 -12.62 -2.22
N PRO A 153 -6.56 -11.94 -1.13
CA PRO A 153 -5.58 -10.87 -1.25
C PRO A 153 -4.28 -11.41 -1.87
N LEU A 154 -3.57 -10.57 -2.63
CA LEU A 154 -2.28 -10.92 -3.24
C LEU A 154 -1.22 -11.17 -2.17
N LEU A 155 -1.35 -10.50 -1.03
CA LEU A 155 -0.47 -10.65 0.11
C LEU A 155 -1.31 -11.05 1.34
N PRO A 156 -1.07 -12.23 1.96
CA PRO A 156 -1.51 -12.45 3.32
C PRO A 156 -0.70 -11.50 4.21
N PHE A 157 -1.39 -10.61 4.93
CA PHE A 157 -0.76 -9.71 5.91
C PHE A 157 -0.11 -10.53 7.03
#